data_AF-A0A959QCC9-F1
#
_entry.id   AF-A0A959QCC9-F1
#
_cell.length_a   1.000
_cell.length_b   1.000
_cell.length_c   1.000
_cell.angle_alpha   90.00
_cell.angle_beta   90.00
_cell.angle_gamma   90.00
#
_symmetry.space_group_name_H-M   'P 1'
#
loop_
_entity.id
_entity.type
_entity.pdbx_description
1 polymer ?
#
loop_
_entity_poly.entity_id
_entity_poly.type
_entity_poly.pdbx_seq_one_letter_code
_entity_poly.pdbx_strand_id
1 'polypeptide(L)' 'VEAGCDEAGRGCLAGPVVAAAVILPPGFSHPLLNDSKQLPESARDQLRPVIETEALAWSVAAVGVEEIDRLNILHA' A
#
# COMPACT_ATOMS: atom_id res chain seq x y z
N VAL A 1 -10.42 14.46 -7.85
CA VAL A 1 -9.31 13.49 -7.91
C VAL A 1 -9.35 12.74 -6.60
N GLU A 2 -9.32 11.41 -6.66
CA GLU A 2 -9.45 10.52 -5.50
C GLU A 2 -8.18 9.68 -5.37
N ALA A 3 -7.77 9.41 -4.13
CA ALA A 3 -6.65 8.54 -3.83
C ALA A 3 -7.13 7.35 -3.00
N GLY A 4 -6.73 6.14 -3.39
CA GLY A 4 -6.86 4.95 -2.56
C GLY A 4 -5.67 4.85 -1.61
N CYS A 5 -5.93 4.60 -0.33
CA CYS A 5 -4.90 4.46 0.70
C CYS A 5 -5.10 3.15 1.48
N ASP A 6 -3.99 2.48 1.81
CA ASP A 6 -4.01 1.27 2.64
C ASP A 6 -2.65 1.11 3.35
N GLU A 7 -2.65 0.35 4.46
CA GLU A 7 -1.46 0.07 5.27
C GLU A 7 -1.18 -1.43 5.45
N ALA A 8 0.11 -1.74 5.65
CA ALA A 8 0.60 -3.06 6.00
C ALA A 8 1.55 -2.96 7.19
N GLY A 9 1.54 -3.98 8.07
CA GLY A 9 2.47 -4.07 9.21
C GLY A 9 1.92 -3.61 10.56
N ARG A 10 0.70 -3.06 10.61
CA ARG A 10 0.09 -2.53 11.85
C ARG A 10 -0.04 -3.55 13.00
N GLY A 11 -0.19 -4.83 12.68
CA GLY A 11 -0.34 -5.92 13.66
C GLY A 11 0.92 -6.77 13.89
N CYS A 12 2.02 -6.46 13.19
CA CYS A 12 3.25 -7.25 13.29
C CYS A 12 4.00 -6.93 14.59
N LEU A 13 4.68 -7.93 15.16
CA LEU A 13 5.50 -7.75 16.37
C LEU A 13 6.87 -7.10 16.10
N ALA A 14 7.28 -7.07 14.84
CA ALA A 14 8.55 -6.51 14.39
C ALA A 14 8.41 -5.93 12.98
N GLY A 15 9.26 -4.95 12.68
CA GLY A 15 9.27 -4.24 11.41
C GLY A 15 8.46 -2.94 11.43
N PRO A 16 8.56 -2.14 10.36
CA PRO A 16 7.84 -0.89 10.23
C PRO A 16 6.37 -1.11 9.88
N VAL A 17 5.57 -0.06 10.04
CA VAL A 17 4.29 0.08 9.32
C VAL A 17 4.57 0.77 8.00
N VAL A 18 3.98 0.27 6.91
CA VAL A 18 4.11 0.84 5.57
C VAL A 18 2.73 1.21 5.06
N ALA A 19 2.56 2.45 4.60
CA ALA A 19 1.34 2.94 3.98
C ALA A 19 1.61 3.34 2.53
N ALA A 20 0.63 3.12 1.66
CA ALA A 20 0.68 3.54 0.28
C ALA A 20 -0.54 4.40 -0.07
N ALA A 21 -0.35 5.36 -0.96
CA ALA A 21 -1.42 6.13 -1.57
C ALA A 21 -1.28 6.09 -3.09
N VAL A 22 -2.36 5.79 -3.80
CA VAL A 22 -2.37 5.63 -5.26
C VAL A 22 -3.56 6.38 -5.86
N ILE A 23 -3.29 7.18 -6.89
CA ILE A 23 -4.30 7.86 -7.71
C ILE A 23 -4.32 7.18 -9.08
N LEU A 24 -5.38 6.42 -9.36
CA LEU A 24 -5.56 5.74 -10.64
C LEU A 24 -6.36 6.62 -11.62
N PRO A 25 -6.15 6.48 -12.93
CA PRO A 25 -6.93 7.21 -13.92
C PRO A 25 -8.41 6.79 -13.87
N PRO A 26 -9.35 7.68 -14.21
CA PRO A 26 -10.77 7.33 -14.24
C PRO A 26 -11.05 6.14 -15.16
N GLY A 27 -11.79 5.15 -14.66
CA GLY A 27 -12.13 3.94 -15.42
C GLY A 27 -11.02 2.88 -15.49
N PHE A 28 -9.90 3.07 -14.78
CA PHE A 28 -8.88 2.03 -14.65
C PHE A 28 -9.47 0.76 -14.04
N SER A 29 -9.21 -0.37 -14.68
CA SER A 29 -9.52 -1.68 -14.12
C SER A 29 -8.47 -2.68 -14.59
N HIS A 30 -8.15 -3.64 -13.73
CA HIS A 30 -7.23 -4.72 -14.05
C HIS A 30 -7.78 -6.02 -13.47
N PRO A 31 -7.80 -7.15 -14.20
CA PRO A 31 -8.44 -8.38 -13.73
C PRO A 31 -7.89 -8.92 -12.40
N LEU A 32 -6.61 -8.64 -12.12
CA LEU A 32 -5.94 -9.02 -10.87
C LEU A 32 -6.04 -7.96 -9.78
N LEU A 33 -6.53 -6.75 -10.07
CA LEU A 33 -6.71 -5.69 -9.09
C LEU A 33 -8.01 -5.94 -8.32
N ASN A 34 -7.91 -6.83 -7.33
CA ASN A 34 -8.94 -7.16 -6.35
C ASN A 34 -8.30 -7.14 -4.94
N ASP A 35 -9.02 -7.52 -3.88
CA ASP A 35 -8.49 -7.53 -2.50
C ASP A 35 -7.11 -8.23 -2.43
N SER A 36 -6.09 -7.46 -2.04
CA SER A 36 -4.69 -7.88 -2.02
C SER A 36 -4.45 -9.09 -1.12
N LYS A 37 -5.33 -9.34 -0.14
CA LYS A 37 -5.27 -10.48 0.79
C LYS A 37 -5.69 -11.79 0.14
N GLN A 38 -6.32 -11.75 -1.03
CA GLN A 38 -6.70 -12.93 -1.81
C GLN A 38 -5.68 -13.29 -2.90
N LEU A 39 -4.66 -12.45 -3.11
CA LEU A 39 -3.68 -12.63 -4.17
C LEU A 39 -2.40 -13.31 -3.65
N PRO A 40 -1.84 -14.30 -4.37
CA PRO A 40 -0.51 -14.81 -4.07
C PRO A 40 0.55 -13.71 -4.29
N GLU A 41 1.69 -13.85 -3.61
CA GLU A 41 2.84 -12.94 -3.74
C GLU A 41 3.23 -12.69 -5.20
N SER A 42 3.32 -13.75 -6.00
CA SER A 42 3.65 -13.66 -7.42
C SER A 42 2.68 -12.81 -8.24
N ALA A 43 1.39 -12.77 -7.89
CA ALA A 43 0.41 -11.92 -8.55
C ALA A 43 0.55 -10.46 -8.10
N ARG A 44 0.88 -10.22 -6.82
CA ARG A 44 1.14 -8.86 -6.29
C ARG A 44 2.39 -8.25 -6.93
N ASP A 45 3.44 -9.04 -7.09
CA ASP A 45 4.69 -8.61 -7.74
C ASP A 45 4.48 -8.27 -9.22
N GLN A 46 3.57 -8.97 -9.91
CA GLN A 46 3.18 -8.65 -11.28
C GLN A 46 2.33 -7.38 -11.35
N LEU A 47 1.48 -7.14 -10.35
CA LEU A 47 0.56 -6.01 -10.32
C LEU A 47 1.26 -4.69 -10.00
N ARG A 48 2.28 -4.72 -9.16
CA ARG A 48 3.00 -3.52 -8.71
C ARG A 48 3.54 -2.67 -9.88
N PRO A 49 4.30 -3.20 -10.86
CA PRO A 49 4.78 -2.42 -11.99
C PRO A 49 3.65 -1.82 -12.84
N VAL A 50 2.53 -2.53 -12.98
CA VAL A 50 1.35 -2.04 -13.70
C VAL A 50 0.77 -0.84 -12.98
N ILE A 51 0.57 -0.91 -11.66
CA ILE A 51 0.07 0.21 -10.86
C ILE A 51 1.04 1.39 -10.91
N GLU A 52 2.34 1.16 -10.73
CA GLU A 52 3.35 2.22 -10.71
C GLU A 52 3.47 2.95 -12.06
N THR A 53 3.16 2.25 -13.18
CA THR A 53 3.20 2.81 -14.54
C THR A 53 1.91 3.53 -14.92
N GLU A 54 0.75 2.97 -14.57
CA GLU A 54 -0.56 3.45 -15.01
C GLU A 54 -1.16 4.50 -14.05
N ALA A 55 -0.70 4.56 -12.81
CA ALA A 55 -1.18 5.54 -11.84
C ALA A 55 -0.79 6.97 -12.24
N LEU A 56 -1.72 7.90 -12.04
CA LEU A 56 -1.48 9.33 -12.21
C LEU A 56 -0.47 9.86 -11.19
N ALA A 57 -0.49 9.28 -9.99
CA ALA A 57 0.48 9.51 -8.93
C ALA A 57 0.42 8.37 -7.91
N TRP A 58 1.54 8.07 -7.28
CA TRP A 58 1.60 7.14 -6.16
C TRP A 58 2.74 7.51 -5.21
N SER A 59 2.64 7.06 -3.96
CA SER A 59 3.71 7.19 -2.97
C SER A 59 3.62 6.05 -1.95
N VAL A 60 4.77 5.66 -1.41
CA VAL A 60 4.89 4.70 -0.31
C VAL A 60 5.70 5.35 0.81
N ALA A 61 5.21 5.24 2.03
CA ALA A 61 5.88 5.72 3.23
C ALA A 61 6.00 4.60 4.25
N ALA A 62 7.11 4.57 4.98
CA ALA A 62 7.36 3.61 6.05
C ALA A 62 7.68 4.35 7.34
N VAL A 63 7.10 3.86 8.43
CA VAL A 63 7.27 4.40 9.78
C VAL A 63 7.93 3.33 10.64
N GLY A 64 9.13 3.65 11.13
CA GLY A 64 9.99 2.74 11.88
C GLY A 64 9.51 2.48 13.31
N VAL A 65 10.08 1.46 13.94
CA VAL A 65 9.71 1.04 15.31
C VAL A 65 9.92 2.16 16.31
N GLU A 66 11.00 2.94 16.19
CA GLU A 66 11.26 4.06 17.11
C GLU A 66 10.19 5.15 17.03
N GLU A 67 9.58 5.34 15.86
CA GLU A 67 8.49 6.30 15.65
C GLU A 67 7.17 5.74 16.18
N ILE A 68 6.91 4.45 15.94
CA ILE A 68 5.75 3.71 16.47
C ILE A 68 5.72 3.75 17.99
N ASP A 69 6.87 3.52 18.64
CA ASP A 69 6.98 3.56 20.09
C ASP A 69 6.72 4.98 20.65
N ARG A 70 7.07 6.03 19.90
CA ARG A 70 6.82 7.43 20.29
C ARG A 70 5.36 7.85 20.09
N LEU A 71 4.75 7.47 18.97
CA LEU A 71 3.44 7.98 18.53
C LEU A 71 2.28 7.05 18.90
N ASN A 72 2.58 5.78 19.21
CA ASN A 72 1.67 4.63 19.23
C ASN A 72 1.20 4.19 17.83
N ILE A 73 0.81 2.92 17.73
CA ILE A 73 0.47 2.24 16.47
C ILE A 73 -0.79 2.76 15.76
N LEU A 74 -1.60 3.58 16.41
CA LEU A 74 -2.77 4.22 15.78
C LEU A 74 -2.38 5.53 15.09
N HIS A 75 -1.31 6.20 15.52
CA HIS A 75 -0.86 7.49 15.00
C HIS A 75 0.45 7.43 14.22
N ALA A 76 1.14 6.29 14.26
CA ALA A 76 2.30 5.97 13.44
C ALA A 76 1.87 5.51 12.04
#